data_AF-A0A7V6ZG55-F1
#
_entry.id   AF-A0A7V6ZG55-F1
#
_cell.length_a   1.000
_cell.length_b   1.000
_cell.length_c   1.000
_cell.angle_alpha   90.00
_cell.angle_beta   90.00
_cell.angle_gamma   90.00
#
_symmetry.space_group_name_H-M   'P 1'
#
loop_
_entity.id
_entity.type
_entity.pdbx_description
1 polymer ?
#
loop_
_entity_poly.entity_id
_entity_poly.type
_entity_poly.pdbx_seq_one_letter_code
_entity_poly.pdbx_strand_id
1 'polypeptide(L)'
;MDPKTLALIGAIAFVAVAITATVIELSRKEERPEAALPRPAQTGAADALRDELFRCQSLGEAGPRDPACLRAWAESRRRFLTPSTTRPQAGSGSPGSREETRREGAAPGGE
;
A
#
# COMPACT_ATOMS: atom_id res chain seq x y z
N MET A 1 -32.42 14.98 29.68
CA MET A 1 -32.41 13.73 28.89
C MET A 1 -33.23 12.70 29.65
N ASP A 2 -34.08 11.97 28.95
CA ASP A 2 -34.96 11.00 29.59
C ASP A 2 -34.14 9.80 30.14
N PRO A 3 -34.36 9.34 31.38
CA PRO A 3 -33.57 8.26 31.97
C PRO A 3 -33.65 6.95 31.14
N LYS A 4 -34.74 6.73 30.39
CA LYS A 4 -34.87 5.59 29.46
C LYS A 4 -33.93 5.72 28.28
N THR A 5 -33.74 6.93 27.75
CA THR A 5 -32.80 7.17 26.64
C THR A 5 -31.35 6.95 27.07
N LEU A 6 -31.00 7.34 28.29
CA LEU A 6 -29.66 7.07 28.83
C LEU A 6 -29.41 5.56 29.03
N ALA A 7 -30.39 4.83 29.54
CA ALA A 7 -30.31 3.37 29.69
C ALA A 7 -30.16 2.67 28.33
N LEU A 8 -30.90 3.11 27.32
CA LEU A 8 -30.82 2.56 25.97
C LEU A 8 -29.44 2.80 25.34
N ILE A 9 -28.91 4.02 25.47
CA ILE A 9 -27.58 4.37 24.95
C ILE A 9 -26.51 3.51 25.63
N GLY A 10 -26.58 3.33 26.96
CA GLY A 10 -25.67 2.46 27.69
C GLY A 10 -25.71 1.00 27.21
N ALA A 11 -26.91 0.46 27.00
CA ALA A 11 -27.09 -0.91 26.51
C ALA A 11 -26.51 -1.07 25.09
N ILE A 12 -26.78 -0.13 24.18
CA ILE A 12 -26.26 -0.16 22.81
C ILE A 12 -24.73 -0.07 22.80
N ALA A 13 -24.16 0.84 23.59
CA ALA A 13 -22.71 0.99 23.70
C ALA A 13 -22.05 -0.29 24.21
N PHE A 14 -22.63 -0.94 25.23
CA PHE A 14 -22.12 -2.19 25.76
C PHE A 14 -22.17 -3.32 24.73
N VAL A 15 -23.29 -3.47 24.00
CA VAL A 15 -23.43 -4.47 22.93
C VAL A 15 -22.41 -4.23 21.82
N ALA A 16 -22.20 -2.98 21.39
CA ALA A 16 -21.21 -2.64 20.38
C ALA A 16 -19.77 -2.99 20.81
N VAL A 17 -19.43 -2.72 22.07
CA VAL A 17 -18.13 -3.09 22.66
C VAL A 17 -17.97 -4.61 22.71
N ALA A 18 -19.00 -5.34 23.13
CA ALA A 18 -18.98 -6.81 23.18
C ALA A 18 -18.76 -7.43 21.79
N ILE A 19 -19.46 -6.94 20.76
CA ILE A 19 -19.28 -7.42 19.37
C ILE A 19 -17.87 -7.10 18.86
N THR A 20 -17.33 -5.92 19.17
CA THR A 20 -15.97 -5.56 18.74
C THR A 20 -14.94 -6.47 19.42
N ALA A 21 -15.11 -6.76 20.71
CA ALA A 21 -14.24 -7.66 21.44
C ALA A 21 -14.26 -9.09 20.86
N THR A 22 -15.43 -9.63 20.53
CA THR A 22 -15.54 -10.97 19.94
C THR A 22 -14.90 -11.05 18.55
N VAL A 23 -15.09 -10.03 17.71
CA VAL A 23 -14.43 -9.96 16.39
C VAL A 23 -12.90 -9.98 16.54
N ILE A 24 -12.35 -9.20 17.48
CA ILE A 24 -10.90 -9.15 17.70
C ILE A 24 -10.37 -10.47 18.25
N GLU A 25 -11.11 -11.13 19.15
CA GLU A 25 -10.70 -12.40 19.75
C GLU A 25 -10.73 -13.55 18.72
N LEU A 26 -11.72 -13.54 17.81
CA LEU A 26 -11.77 -14.45 16.67
C LEU A 26 -10.64 -14.18 15.67
N SER A 27 -10.38 -12.92 15.32
CA SER A 27 -9.27 -12.55 14.42
C SER A 27 -7.92 -12.96 14.99
N ARG A 28 -7.70 -12.73 16.30
CA ARG A 28 -6.46 -13.14 16.97
C ARG A 28 -6.28 -14.65 17.06
N LYS A 29 -7.37 -15.42 17.08
CA LYS A 29 -7.33 -16.89 17.07
C LYS A 29 -7.03 -17.45 15.68
N GLU A 30 -7.48 -16.76 14.63
CA GLU A 30 -7.10 -17.01 13.23
C GLU A 30 -5.63 -16.65 12.94
N GLU A 31 -5.12 -15.54 13.48
CA GLU A 31 -3.73 -15.07 13.24
C GLU A 31 -2.63 -15.92 13.92
N ARG A 32 -2.98 -16.92 14.72
CA ARG A 32 -2.05 -17.82 15.43
C ARG A 32 -2.60 -19.25 15.28
N PRO A 33 -2.30 -20.06 14.22
CA PRO A 33 -0.96 -20.32 13.69
C PRO A 33 -0.92 -20.98 12.27
N GLU A 34 -1.28 -20.31 11.16
CA GLU A 34 -1.07 -20.92 9.84
C GLU A 34 -0.63 -19.90 8.78
N ALA A 35 0.57 -20.11 8.25
CA ALA A 35 1.13 -19.46 7.06
C ALA A 35 1.54 -17.96 7.15
N ALA A 36 2.34 -17.58 8.15
CA ALA A 36 3.36 -16.56 7.90
C ALA A 36 4.49 -17.16 7.04
N LEU A 37 4.21 -17.36 5.75
CA LEU A 37 5.25 -17.67 4.77
C LEU A 37 6.31 -16.56 4.85
N PRO A 38 7.61 -16.89 4.96
CA PRO A 38 8.65 -15.88 4.95
C PRO A 38 8.62 -15.24 3.56
N ARG A 39 8.12 -14.00 3.46
CA ARG A 39 8.21 -13.20 2.24
C ARG A 39 9.59 -12.53 2.24
N PRO A 40 10.61 -13.08 1.56
CA PRO A 40 11.95 -12.54 1.62
C PRO A 40 12.04 -11.41 0.57
N ALA A 41 12.92 -10.44 0.80
CA ALA A 41 13.24 -9.28 -0.04
C ALA A 41 12.32 -8.04 0.01
N GLN A 42 11.06 -8.13 0.42
CA GLN A 42 10.19 -6.94 0.51
C GLN A 42 10.30 -6.22 1.87
N THR A 43 10.77 -6.91 2.91
CA THR A 43 10.77 -6.43 4.30
C THR A 43 11.62 -5.18 4.45
N GLY A 44 12.89 -5.17 4.04
CA GLY A 44 13.75 -3.97 4.20
C GLY A 44 13.27 -2.72 3.45
N ALA A 45 12.75 -2.86 2.22
CA ALA A 45 12.17 -1.75 1.47
C ALA A 45 10.75 -1.37 1.95
N ALA A 46 10.07 -2.25 2.68
CA ALA A 46 8.80 -1.95 3.34
C ALA A 46 9.01 -1.28 4.70
N ASP A 47 10.09 -1.62 5.41
CA ASP A 47 10.46 -1.04 6.69
C ASP A 47 10.89 0.42 6.50
N ALA A 48 11.77 0.70 5.52
CA ALA A 48 12.16 2.07 5.19
C ALA A 48 10.96 2.94 4.74
N LEU A 49 10.00 2.36 4.01
CA LEU A 49 8.77 3.07 3.61
C LEU A 49 7.85 3.31 4.81
N ARG A 50 7.80 2.38 5.77
CA ARG A 50 7.04 2.53 7.01
C ARG A 50 7.63 3.61 7.91
N ASP A 51 8.94 3.63 8.08
CA ASP A 51 9.62 4.65 8.87
C ASP A 51 9.34 6.05 8.31
N GLU A 52 9.36 6.19 6.99
CA GLU A 52 9.05 7.45 6.32
C GLU A 52 7.56 7.84 6.47
N LEU A 53 6.63 6.89 6.37
CA LEU A 53 5.21 7.13 6.65
C LEU A 53 4.97 7.54 8.11
N PHE A 54 5.72 6.97 9.05
CA PHE A 54 5.64 7.29 10.47
C PHE A 54 6.16 8.71 10.74
N ARG A 55 7.30 9.06 10.14
CA ARG A 55 7.83 10.44 10.13
C ARG A 55 6.78 11.42 9.60
N CYS A 56 6.16 11.10 8.47
CA CYS A 56 5.13 11.94 7.86
C CYS A 56 3.85 12.07 8.69
N GLN A 57 3.46 11.03 9.44
CA GLN A 57 2.37 11.14 10.42
C GLN A 57 2.71 12.09 11.57
N SER A 58 3.95 12.06 12.06
CA SER A 58 4.38 12.94 13.14
C SER A 58 4.37 14.43 12.77
N LEU A 59 4.39 14.74 11.46
CA LEU A 59 4.30 16.11 10.94
C LEU A 59 2.86 16.67 10.94
N GLY A 60 1.83 15.83 11.04
CA GLY A 60 0.42 16.25 11.04
C GLY A 60 0.05 17.10 9.82
N GLU A 61 -0.47 18.31 10.05
CA GLU A 61 -0.88 19.27 9.02
C GLU A 61 0.26 19.75 8.09
N ALA A 62 1.53 19.58 8.49
CA ALA A 62 2.67 19.87 7.63
C ALA A 62 2.94 18.73 6.63
N GLY A 63 2.50 17.51 6.92
CA GLY A 63 2.73 16.31 6.09
C GLY A 63 2.25 16.45 4.65
N PRO A 64 1.02 16.94 4.37
CA PRO A 64 0.53 17.15 3.01
C PRO A 64 1.27 18.23 2.21
N ARG A 65 2.10 19.06 2.86
CA ARG A 65 2.90 20.12 2.23
C ARG A 65 4.34 19.66 1.93
N ASP A 66 4.77 18.52 2.47
CA ASP A 66 6.12 17.97 2.25
C ASP A 66 6.13 17.05 1.01
N PRO A 67 6.96 17.35 -0.02
CA PRO A 67 7.06 16.54 -1.23
C PRO A 67 7.65 15.13 -1.00
N ALA A 68 8.42 14.92 0.07
CA ALA A 68 8.87 13.57 0.47
C ALA A 68 7.71 12.73 0.99
N CYS A 69 6.85 13.34 1.81
CA CYS A 69 5.66 12.67 2.35
C CYS A 69 4.65 12.32 1.28
N LEU A 70 4.39 13.20 0.31
CA LEU A 70 3.51 12.90 -0.81
C LEU A 70 4.00 11.69 -1.63
N ARG A 71 5.33 11.58 -1.85
CA ARG A 71 5.93 10.44 -2.55
C ARG A 71 5.79 9.14 -1.75
N ALA A 72 6.06 9.17 -0.44
CA ALA A 72 5.91 8.00 0.42
C ALA A 72 4.47 7.48 0.45
N TRP A 73 3.48 8.37 0.51
CA TRP A 73 2.06 8.01 0.45
C TRP A 73 1.64 7.41 -0.90
N ALA A 74 2.13 7.98 -2.01
CA ALA A 74 1.87 7.46 -3.34
C ALA A 74 2.44 6.05 -3.53
N GLU A 75 3.67 5.81 -3.06
CA GLU A 75 4.32 4.49 -3.13
C GLU A 75 3.62 3.46 -2.23
N SER A 76 3.21 3.86 -1.02
CA SER A 76 2.40 3.03 -0.14
C SER A 76 1.09 2.59 -0.82
N ARG A 77 0.34 3.56 -1.35
CA ARG A 77 -0.91 3.31 -2.07
C ARG A 77 -0.70 2.40 -3.28
N ARG A 78 0.36 2.64 -4.06
CA ARG A 78 0.71 1.79 -5.21
C ARG A 78 0.91 0.33 -4.79
N ARG A 79 1.65 0.07 -3.71
CA ARG A 79 1.89 -1.29 -3.20
C ARG A 79 0.62 -1.98 -2.72
N PHE A 80 -0.25 -1.26 -2.00
CA PHE A 80 -1.53 -1.81 -1.56
C PHE A 80 -2.50 -2.09 -2.71
N LEU A 81 -2.51 -1.24 -3.74
CA LEU A 81 -3.42 -1.38 -4.88
C LEU A 81 -2.90 -2.27 -6.01
N THR A 82 -1.60 -2.61 -6.02
CA THR A 82 -1.01 -3.55 -7.01
C THR A 82 -0.31 -4.75 -6.35
N PRO A 83 -1.05 -5.61 -5.61
CA PRO A 83 -0.46 -6.82 -5.04
C PRO A 83 0.05 -7.82 -6.08
N SER A 84 -0.35 -7.70 -7.36
CA SER A 84 -0.16 -8.75 -8.39
C SER A 84 0.84 -8.43 -9.51
N THR A 85 1.52 -7.26 -9.52
CA THR A 85 2.38 -6.86 -10.65
C THR A 85 3.77 -6.36 -10.25
N THR A 86 4.24 -6.67 -9.05
CA THR A 86 5.67 -6.46 -8.71
C THR A 86 6.41 -7.79 -8.69
N ARG A 87 6.64 -8.34 -9.89
CA ARG A 87 7.98 -8.89 -10.16
C ARG A 87 8.89 -7.66 -10.10
N PRO A 88 9.95 -7.62 -9.28
CA PRO A 88 10.87 -6.51 -9.32
C PRO A 88 11.47 -6.48 -10.71
N GLN A 89 11.04 -5.53 -11.55
CA GLN A 89 11.77 -5.17 -12.75
C GLN A 89 13.03 -4.45 -12.29
N ALA A 90 14.01 -5.24 -11.85
CA ALA A 90 15.40 -4.88 -11.97
C ALA A 90 15.67 -4.84 -13.48
N GLY A 91 15.53 -3.67 -14.08
CA GLY A 91 15.57 -3.53 -15.53
C GLY A 91 15.21 -2.12 -15.98
N SER A 92 15.82 -1.10 -15.37
CA SER A 92 16.09 0.13 -16.11
C SER A 92 17.01 -0.25 -17.26
N GLY A 93 16.40 -0.52 -18.40
CA GLY A 93 17.08 -0.84 -19.65
C GLY A 93 16.05 -0.68 -20.74
N SER A 94 15.73 0.56 -21.08
CA SER A 94 15.10 0.87 -22.36
C SER A 94 16.08 0.43 -23.46
N PRO A 95 15.72 -0.54 -24.32
CA PRO A 95 16.44 -0.77 -25.55
C PRO A 95 15.61 -0.16 -26.66
N GLY A 96 16.00 1.04 -27.06
CA GLY A 96 16.14 1.34 -28.48
C GLY A 96 14.85 1.55 -29.25
N SER A 97 14.55 2.83 -29.42
CA SER A 97 14.11 3.47 -30.67
C SER A 97 15.04 3.18 -31.88
N ARG A 98 15.63 1.98 -31.98
CA ARG A 98 16.58 1.58 -33.04
C ARG A 98 15.92 0.87 -34.22
N GLU A 99 14.63 0.58 -34.15
CA GLU A 99 13.94 -0.18 -35.20
C GLU A 99 13.21 0.69 -36.24
N GLU A 100 12.96 1.97 -35.97
CA GLU A 100 12.27 2.87 -36.92
C GLU A 100 13.21 3.36 -38.05
N THR A 101 14.49 3.60 -37.77
CA THR A 101 15.41 4.20 -38.77
C THR A 101 16.00 3.20 -39.78
N ARG A 102 15.71 1.90 -39.67
CA ARG A 102 16.20 0.90 -40.64
C ARG A 102 15.24 0.64 -41.81
N ARG A 103 13.96 1.02 -41.72
CA ARG A 103 12.99 0.79 -42.81
C ARG A 103 12.94 1.88 -43.87
N GLU A 104 13.52 3.05 -43.63
CA GLU A 104 13.39 4.21 -44.55
C GLU A 104 14.59 4.41 -45.50
N GLY A 105 15.50 3.43 -45.57
CA GLY A 105 16.72 3.49 -46.39
C GLY A 105 16.89 2.33 -47.35
N ALA A 106 15.89 2.04 -48.19
CA ALA A 106 16.04 1.10 -49.31
C ALA A 106 15.25 1.60 -50.54
N ALA A 107 15.78 2.63 -51.18
CA ALA A 107 15.49 2.92 -52.59
C ALA A 107 16.41 2.05 -53.46
N PRO A 108 15.91 1.32 -54.47
CA PRO A 108 16.77 0.86 -55.55
C PRO A 108 16.88 1.96 -56.63
N GLY A 109 18.08 2.51 -56.77
CA GLY A 109 18.53 3.14 -58.01
C GLY A 109 18.72 2.06 -59.08
N GLY A 110 18.35 2.40 -60.31
CA GLY A 110 18.17 1.46 -61.41
C GLY A 110 19.42 0.98 -62.12
N GLU A 111 19.17 0.07 -63.07
CA GLU A 111 19.66 0.06 -64.45
C GLU A 111 18.54 -0.51 -65.34
#